data_AF-A0A1B6KBA0-F1
#
_entry.id   AF-A0A1B6KBA0-F1
#
_cell.length_a   1.000
_cell.length_b   1.000
_cell.length_c   1.000
_cell.angle_alpha   90.00
_cell.angle_beta   90.00
_cell.angle_gamma   90.00
#
_symmetry.space_group_name_H-M   'P 1'
#
loop_
_entity.id
_entity.type
_entity.pdbx_description
1 polymer ?
#
loop_
_entity_poly.entity_id
_entity_poly.type
_entity_poly.pdbx_seq_one_letter_code
_entity_poly.pdbx_strand_id
1 'polypeptide(L)'
;MRRYQDLVECKSVVPDCNVDFVKKKIDLIRGNFRIEHKKINDSKRSGAGTDSVHVPTLWYYKLLLFVIRRKFASRSRQRQILMQTIHNRLIKTKDHADGDELKEY
;
A
#
# COMPACT_ATOMS: atom_id res chain seq x y z
N MET A 1 -0.52 10.28 23.28
CA MET A 1 -1.40 9.09 23.27
C MET A 1 -2.90 9.44 23.36
N ARG A 2 -3.40 10.50 22.70
CA ARG A 2 -4.80 10.98 22.89
C ARG A 2 -5.87 10.17 22.13
N ARG A 3 -5.51 9.29 21.20
CA ARG A 3 -6.44 8.70 20.20
C ARG A 3 -7.42 7.65 20.70
N TYR A 4 -7.23 7.11 21.91
CA TYR A 4 -8.12 6.08 22.46
C TYR A 4 -9.09 6.64 23.49
N GLN A 5 -8.98 7.91 23.89
CA GLN A 5 -9.90 8.51 24.86
C GLN A 5 -11.30 8.69 24.28
N ASP A 6 -11.43 8.79 22.95
CA ASP A 6 -12.71 8.90 22.24
C ASP A 6 -13.55 7.58 22.27
N LEU A 7 -13.03 6.50 22.88
CA LEU A 7 -13.77 5.25 23.14
C LEU A 7 -15.02 5.43 24.00
N VAL A 8 -15.18 6.59 24.66
CA VAL A 8 -16.37 6.97 25.41
C VAL A 8 -17.62 6.92 24.53
N GLU A 9 -17.50 7.25 23.24
CA GLU A 9 -18.66 7.25 22.32
C GLU A 9 -19.07 5.82 21.90
N CYS A 10 -18.10 4.93 21.66
CA CYS A 10 -18.39 3.55 21.27
C CYS A 10 -19.09 2.75 22.38
N LYS A 11 -18.75 3.02 23.64
CA LYS A 11 -19.38 2.37 24.81
C LYS A 11 -20.87 2.68 24.96
N SER A 12 -21.32 3.84 24.46
CA SER A 12 -22.74 4.19 24.48
C SER A 12 -23.60 3.29 23.57
N VAL A 13 -23.00 2.74 22.52
CA VAL A 13 -23.68 1.88 21.54
C VAL A 13 -23.40 0.40 21.79
N VAL A 14 -22.16 0.06 22.19
CA VAL A 14 -21.73 -1.31 22.46
C VAL A 14 -21.12 -1.33 23.87
N PRO A 15 -21.82 -1.89 24.87
CA PRO A 15 -21.37 -1.88 26.27
C PRO A 15 -19.96 -2.46 26.49
N ASP A 16 -19.62 -3.51 25.73
CA ASP A 16 -18.32 -4.19 25.81
C ASP A 16 -17.25 -3.56 24.91
N CYS A 17 -17.48 -2.34 24.41
CA CYS A 17 -16.53 -1.67 23.55
C CYS A 17 -15.24 -1.33 24.30
N ASN A 18 -14.18 -2.04 23.96
CA ASN A 18 -12.83 -1.79 24.43
C ASN A 18 -11.89 -1.45 23.26
N VAL A 19 -10.66 -1.06 23.58
CA VAL A 19 -9.64 -0.66 22.59
C VAL A 19 -9.44 -1.75 21.53
N ASP A 20 -9.37 -3.02 21.95
CA ASP A 20 -9.07 -4.13 21.06
C ASP A 20 -10.24 -4.49 20.17
N PHE A 21 -11.47 -4.33 20.66
CA PHE A 21 -12.68 -4.43 19.86
C PHE A 21 -12.65 -3.44 18.70
N VAL A 22 -12.35 -2.16 18.98
CA VAL A 22 -12.29 -1.13 17.95
C VAL A 22 -11.16 -1.39 16.97
N LYS A 23 -9.97 -1.78 17.44
CA LYS A 23 -8.86 -2.17 16.55
C LYS A 23 -9.25 -3.31 15.62
N LYS A 24 -9.82 -4.40 16.15
CA LYS A 24 -10.29 -5.54 15.35
C LYS A 24 -11.32 -5.10 14.32
N LYS A 25 -12.24 -4.20 14.68
CA LYS A 25 -13.26 -3.69 13.75
C LYS A 25 -12.64 -2.85 12.64
N ILE A 26 -11.70 -1.97 12.97
CA ILE A 26 -10.94 -1.18 11.98
C ILE A 26 -10.20 -2.12 11.01
N ASP A 27 -9.54 -3.16 11.52
CA ASP A 27 -8.82 -4.12 10.68
C ASP A 27 -9.75 -4.91 9.76
N LEU A 28 -10.90 -5.35 10.27
CA LEU A 28 -11.94 -6.01 9.48
C LEU A 28 -12.44 -5.10 8.34
N ILE A 29 -12.79 -3.85 8.66
CA ILE A 29 -13.27 -2.85 7.68
C ILE A 29 -12.19 -2.61 6.60
N ARG A 30 -10.92 -2.45 7.01
CA ARG A 30 -9.79 -2.30 6.08
C ARG A 30 -9.59 -3.55 5.21
N GLY A 31 -9.78 -4.74 5.78
CA GLY A 31 -9.73 -6.02 5.08
C GLY A 31 -10.78 -6.10 3.98
N ASN A 32 -12.05 -5.89 4.34
CA ASN A 32 -13.19 -5.94 3.42
C ASN A 32 -13.04 -4.93 2.29
N PHE A 33 -12.62 -3.70 2.61
CA PHE A 33 -12.35 -2.69 1.60
C PHE A 33 -11.26 -3.11 0.61
N ARG A 34 -10.16 -3.75 1.06
CA ARG A 34 -9.10 -4.23 0.15
C ARG A 34 -9.59 -5.33 -0.79
N ILE A 35 -10.40 -6.25 -0.28
CA ILE A 35 -11.00 -7.32 -1.09
C ILE A 35 -11.92 -6.72 -2.15
N GLU A 36 -12.80 -5.81 -1.76
CA GLU A 36 -13.72 -5.15 -2.69
C GLU A 36 -12.97 -4.32 -3.75
N HIS A 37 -11.94 -3.57 -3.33
CA HIS A 37 -11.10 -2.83 -4.27
C HIS A 37 -10.32 -3.75 -5.22
N LYS A 38 -9.93 -4.95 -4.77
CA LYS A 38 -9.29 -5.94 -5.65
C LYS A 38 -10.26 -6.40 -6.75
N LYS A 39 -11.52 -6.71 -6.42
CA LYS A 39 -12.54 -7.10 -7.43
C LYS A 39 -12.69 -6.04 -8.52
N ILE A 40 -12.73 -4.76 -8.13
CA ILE A 40 -12.83 -3.63 -9.06
C ILE A 40 -11.61 -3.56 -9.98
N ASN A 41 -10.42 -3.70 -9.42
CA ASN A 41 -9.19 -3.71 -10.22
C ASN A 41 -9.11 -4.92 -11.17
N ASP A 42 -9.49 -6.10 -10.69
CA ASP A 42 -9.46 -7.33 -11.48
C ASP A 42 -10.45 -7.24 -12.64
N SER A 43 -11.66 -6.73 -12.39
CA SER A 43 -12.68 -6.47 -13.41
C SER A 43 -12.23 -5.45 -14.46
N LYS A 44 -11.48 -4.41 -14.08
CA LYS A 44 -10.86 -3.46 -15.04
C LYS A 44 -9.74 -4.10 -15.88
N ARG A 45 -8.98 -5.03 -15.29
CA ARG A 45 -7.81 -5.65 -15.92
C ARG A 45 -8.18 -6.72 -16.95
N SER A 46 -9.32 -7.40 -16.77
CA SER A 46 -9.78 -8.46 -17.68
C SER A 46 -10.29 -7.95 -19.04
N GLY A 47 -10.07 -6.67 -19.39
CA GLY A 47 -10.50 -6.10 -20.68
C GLY A 47 -12.01 -6.02 -20.86
N ALA A 48 -12.74 -6.12 -19.75
CA ALA A 48 -14.18 -6.11 -19.74
C ALA A 48 -14.65 -4.69 -20.12
N GLY A 49 -15.48 -4.56 -21.16
CA GLY A 49 -15.98 -3.26 -21.64
C GLY A 49 -16.61 -2.42 -20.52
N THR A 50 -16.69 -1.11 -20.69
CA THR A 50 -17.10 -0.12 -19.65
C THR A 50 -18.34 -0.51 -18.84
N ASP A 51 -19.25 -1.30 -19.41
CA ASP A 51 -20.49 -1.78 -18.78
C ASP A 51 -20.33 -2.98 -17.83
N SER A 52 -19.12 -3.54 -17.71
CA SER A 52 -18.83 -4.75 -16.92
C SER A 52 -17.87 -4.53 -15.75
N VAL A 53 -17.57 -3.26 -15.43
CA VAL A 53 -16.75 -2.91 -14.27
C VAL A 53 -17.52 -3.17 -12.98
N HIS A 54 -16.97 -4.00 -12.08
CA HIS A 54 -17.59 -4.33 -10.79
C HIS A 54 -17.95 -3.06 -10.01
N VAL A 55 -19.21 -2.93 -9.59
CA VAL A 55 -19.69 -1.82 -8.77
C VAL A 55 -19.53 -2.18 -7.29
N PRO A 56 -18.84 -1.35 -6.48
CA PRO A 56 -18.66 -1.64 -5.06
C PRO A 56 -20.01 -1.69 -4.32
N THR A 57 -20.21 -2.77 -3.57
CA THR A 57 -21.42 -3.00 -2.75
C THR A 57 -21.32 -2.37 -1.36
N LEU A 58 -20.10 -2.02 -0.92
CA LEU A 58 -19.87 -1.42 0.39
C LEU A 58 -20.26 0.07 0.37
N TRP A 59 -21.22 0.46 1.20
CA TRP A 59 -21.69 1.85 1.32
C TRP A 59 -20.55 2.83 1.68
N TYR A 60 -19.60 2.39 2.50
CA TYR A 60 -18.45 3.17 2.94
C TYR A 60 -17.26 3.11 1.98
N TYR A 61 -17.38 2.46 0.81
CA TYR A 61 -16.24 2.25 -0.09
C TYR A 61 -15.56 3.57 -0.49
N LYS A 62 -16.35 4.57 -0.92
CA LYS A 62 -15.84 5.89 -1.32
C LYS A 62 -15.12 6.61 -0.17
N LEU A 63 -15.62 6.44 1.06
CA LEU A 63 -15.02 7.04 2.26
C LEU A 63 -13.63 6.47 2.57
N LEU A 64 -13.34 5.24 2.13
CA LEU A 64 -12.08 4.56 2.42
C LEU A 64 -11.05 4.62 1.29
N LEU A 65 -11.32 5.32 0.18
CA LEU A 65 -10.40 5.45 -0.95
C LEU A 65 -9.02 6.03 -0.56
N PHE A 66 -8.98 6.90 0.46
CA PHE A 66 -7.72 7.48 0.96
C PHE A 66 -6.72 6.42 1.46
N VAL A 67 -7.20 5.23 1.87
CA VAL A 67 -6.36 4.14 2.38
C VAL A 67 -5.36 3.67 1.32
N ILE A 68 -5.72 3.74 0.04
CA ILE A 68 -4.90 3.24 -1.06
C ILE A 68 -3.98 4.34 -1.60
N ARG A 69 -4.42 5.61 -1.54
CA ARG A 69 -3.61 6.78 -1.92
C ARG A 69 -2.24 6.78 -1.24
N ARG A 70 -2.18 6.37 0.03
CA ARG A 70 -0.90 6.26 0.79
C ARG A 70 0.03 5.15 0.32
N LYS A 71 -0.48 4.04 -0.24
CA LYS A 71 0.35 2.91 -0.68
C LYS A 71 1.11 3.19 -1.98
N PHE A 72 0.55 4.00 -2.87
CA PHE A 72 1.18 4.32 -4.16
C PHE A 72 2.42 5.23 -4.01
N ALA A 73 2.44 6.14 -3.04
CA ALA A 73 3.61 6.97 -2.75
C ALA A 73 4.83 6.19 -2.20
N SER A 74 4.64 4.96 -1.73
CA SER A 74 5.73 4.08 -1.24
C SER A 74 6.33 3.23 -2.35
N ARG A 75 5.55 2.74 -3.32
CA ARG A 75 6.09 1.95 -4.44
C ARG A 75 7.02 2.77 -5.35
N SER A 76 6.70 4.05 -5.55
CA SER A 76 7.58 4.98 -6.30
C SER A 76 8.91 5.20 -5.58
N ARG A 77 8.89 5.36 -4.24
CA ARG A 77 10.12 5.48 -3.44
C ARG A 77 10.94 4.19 -3.42
N GLN A 78 10.30 3.03 -3.27
CA GLN A 78 11.00 1.73 -3.32
C GLN A 78 11.67 1.49 -4.68
N ARG A 79 11.00 1.83 -5.79
CA ARG A 79 11.60 1.78 -7.13
C ARG A 79 12.77 2.76 -7.27
N GLN A 80 12.64 3.97 -6.73
CA GLN A 80 13.70 4.97 -6.78
C GLN A 80 14.93 4.56 -5.96
N ILE A 81 14.73 3.95 -4.78
CA ILE A 81 15.81 3.37 -3.97
C ILE A 81 16.50 2.22 -4.71
N LEU A 82 15.73 1.33 -5.35
CA LEU A 82 16.29 0.22 -6.13
C LEU A 82 17.12 0.73 -7.32
N MET A 83 16.61 1.72 -8.05
CA MET A 83 17.33 2.36 -9.16
C MET A 83 18.62 3.04 -8.69
N GLN A 84 18.57 3.75 -7.55
CA GLN A 84 19.75 4.38 -6.96
C GLN A 84 20.79 3.33 -6.51
N THR A 85 20.33 2.21 -5.94
CA THR A 85 21.21 1.12 -5.50
C THR A 85 21.92 0.45 -6.67
N ILE A 86 21.21 0.25 -7.80
CA ILE A 86 21.79 -0.32 -9.02
C ILE A 86 22.82 0.64 -9.61
N HIS A 87 22.50 1.94 -9.69
CA HIS A 87 23.41 2.96 -10.21
C HIS A 87 24.73 3.02 -9.41
N ASN A 88 24.65 3.04 -8.08
CA ASN A 88 25.84 3.06 -7.22
C ASN A 88 26.70 1.79 -7.36
N ARG A 89 26.07 0.63 -7.65
CA ARG A 89 26.80 -0.63 -7.88
C ARG A 89 27.56 -0.63 -9.20
N LEU A 90 26.96 -0.07 -10.27
CA LEU A 90 27.58 0.04 -11.59
C LEU A 90 28.75 1.03 -11.62
N ILE A 91 28.71 2.08 -10.79
CA ILE A 91 29.83 3.01 -10.64
C ILE A 91 31.02 2.29 -10.00
N LYS A 92 30.78 1.57 -8.88
CA LYS A 92 31.83 0.86 -8.15
C LYS A 92 32.57 -0.21 -8.97
N THR A 93 31.90 -0.82 -9.95
CA THR A 93 32.51 -1.80 -10.85
C THR A 93 33.34 -1.16 -11.96
N LYS A 94 33.09 0.10 -12.33
CA LYS A 94 33.91 0.83 -13.30
C LYS A 94 35.22 1.28 -12.69
N ASP A 95 35.21 1.68 -11.42
CA ASP A 95 36.41 2.09 -10.68
C ASP A 95 37.40 0.93 -10.42
N HIS A 96 36.99 -0.33 -10.63
CA HIS A 96 37.86 -1.53 -10.52
C HIS A 96 38.38 -2.05 -11.87
N ALA A 97 37.88 -1.53 -13.01
CA ALA A 97 38.20 -2.09 -14.33
C ALA A 97 39.30 -1.32 -15.10
N ASP A 98 39.68 -0.12 -14.65
CA ASP A 98 40.75 0.70 -15.27
C ASP A 98 42.16 0.45 -14.67
N GLY A 99 42.31 -0.57 -13.79
CA GLY A 99 43.55 -0.83 -13.06
C GLY A 99 44.52 -1.86 -13.64
N ASP A 100 44.12 -2.63 -14.66
CA ASP A 100 44.86 -3.81 -15.15
C ASP A 100 45.19 -3.74 -16.65
N GLU A 101 45.63 -2.58 -17.16
CA GLU A 101 46.36 -2.52 -18.43
C GLU A 101 47.73 -1.86 -18.24
N LEU A 102 48.76 -2.56 -18.73
CA LEU A 102 50.18 -2.18 -18.92
C LEU A 102 51.20 -2.93 -18.05
N LYS A 103 51.44 -4.21 -18.40
CA LYS A 103 52.80 -4.78 -18.48
C LYS A 103 52.89 -5.70 -19.71
N GLU A 104 53.28 -5.13 -20.84
CA GLU A 104 53.77 -5.87 -22.01
C GLU A 104 55.31 -5.91 -21.94
N TYR A 105 55.90 -7.06 -22.32
CA TYR A 105 57.30 -7.44 -22.16
C TYR A 105 58.29 -6.64 -23.02
#